data_AF-A0A4R8DVR2-F1
#
_entry.id   AF-A0A4R8DVR2-F1
#
_cell.length_a   1.000
_cell.length_b   1.000
_cell.length_c   1.000
_cell.angle_alpha   90.00
_cell.angle_beta   90.00
_cell.angle_gamma   90.00
#
_symmetry.space_group_name_H-M   'P 1'
#
loop_
_entity.id
_entity.type
_entity.pdbx_description
1 polymer ?
#
loop_
_entity_poly.entity_id
_entity_poly.type
_entity_poly.pdbx_seq_one_letter_code
_entity_poly.pdbx_strand_id
1 'polypeptide(L)'
;MRICVLQPDYSTSQVDYQYYDPPRDLSVFLPEATVDHVFLNKLTAYSQLRNLRRQGYDIFVNLCEGYLDWSVPSIDVIHSLELLNLPYTGPSARLYDPPKELMKYVAYTEGVGTPPYVVLRTFADLDEVVAKVGFPLFLKPAKAGDSLGVDEQSLVRDRAALERKAAALWVDYDEIMAEAYIEGREFTVLVAASAAGGAPVTFKPVEFIFPKGTTFKTYALKTSELHPEANIPCADPALESSLREASARIFEAFGGVGYARLDFRVDAAGKLFFLEINFTCSVFYTEGYEGSADYILRFDGIGPQGFLRHIVAEGIARHRRKQKKYHVKGSPISGYGIYAARAIAPGESIFDGEDRAQRIVTRSFVARHWTPAQQELFRHYAYPLSREVFILWDKDPAAWAPQNHSCNPNTEYRGLNVYARRAIAPGEELTLDYATMMDDTLEPFACQCGDPACRGVIRGTTGNTVTAREAARAAGAAENAGANGATDVTGVAGANGATGATGAGTMDKQTK
;
A
#
# COMPACT_ATOMS: atom_id res chain seq x y z
N MET A 1 -24.07 -10.25 9.23
CA MET A 1 -23.11 -9.18 8.92
C MET A 1 -23.91 -7.94 8.56
N ARG A 2 -23.53 -6.77 9.08
CA ARG A 2 -24.18 -5.48 8.78
C ARG A 2 -23.22 -4.59 8.01
N ILE A 3 -23.63 -4.16 6.82
CA ILE A 3 -22.83 -3.38 5.89
C ILE A 3 -23.49 -2.02 5.68
N CYS A 4 -22.70 -0.96 5.70
CA CYS A 4 -23.13 0.37 5.29
C CYS A 4 -22.45 0.74 3.97
N VAL A 5 -23.23 0.89 2.90
CA VAL A 5 -22.73 1.36 1.59
C VAL A 5 -22.79 2.88 1.58
N LEU A 6 -21.63 3.50 1.42
CA LEU A 6 -21.47 4.95 1.38
C LEU A 6 -21.45 5.40 -0.08
N GLN A 7 -22.34 6.33 -0.43
CA GLN A 7 -22.47 6.85 -1.79
C GLN A 7 -22.42 8.38 -1.77
N PRO A 8 -21.99 9.03 -2.86
CA PRO A 8 -21.96 10.48 -2.93
C PRO A 8 -23.35 11.11 -2.99
N ASP A 9 -23.62 12.08 -2.12
CA ASP A 9 -24.76 12.99 -2.25
C ASP A 9 -24.39 14.16 -3.18
N TYR A 10 -25.13 14.30 -4.28
CA TYR A 10 -24.96 15.38 -5.25
C TYR A 10 -25.84 16.61 -4.97
N SER A 11 -26.69 16.60 -3.93
CA SER A 11 -27.70 17.64 -3.68
C SER A 11 -27.15 19.06 -3.55
N THR A 12 -25.88 19.20 -3.15
CA THR A 12 -25.18 20.48 -3.03
C THR A 12 -24.09 20.69 -4.09
N SER A 13 -24.05 19.85 -5.11
CA SER A 13 -23.02 19.87 -6.15
C SER A 13 -23.55 20.44 -7.47
N GLN A 14 -22.65 21.06 -8.23
CA GLN A 14 -22.87 21.48 -9.62
C GLN A 14 -22.06 20.63 -10.61
N VAL A 15 -21.41 19.57 -10.12
CA VAL A 15 -20.62 18.66 -10.97
C VAL A 15 -21.59 17.86 -11.85
N ASP A 16 -21.31 17.84 -13.15
CA ASP A 16 -22.10 17.14 -14.17
C ASP A 16 -22.11 15.61 -13.99
N TYR A 17 -21.08 15.06 -13.34
CA TYR A 17 -20.97 13.65 -13.00
C TYR A 17 -22.19 13.06 -12.27
N GLN A 18 -23.03 13.90 -11.64
CA GLN A 18 -24.32 13.49 -11.07
C GLN A 18 -25.26 12.78 -12.06
N TYR A 19 -25.09 13.02 -13.37
CA TYR A 19 -25.90 12.39 -14.42
C TYR A 19 -25.38 11.00 -14.82
N TYR A 20 -24.17 10.64 -14.36
CA TYR A 20 -23.46 9.43 -14.76
C TYR A 20 -23.12 8.48 -13.58
N ASP A 21 -23.38 8.90 -12.33
CA ASP A 21 -23.21 8.07 -11.12
C ASP A 21 -24.57 7.78 -10.45
N PRO A 22 -25.38 6.86 -11.00
CA PRO A 22 -26.65 6.49 -10.39
C PRO A 22 -26.43 5.76 -9.06
N PRO A 23 -27.40 5.80 -8.14
CA PRO A 23 -27.38 4.99 -6.93
C PRO A 23 -27.19 3.48 -7.21
N ARG A 24 -26.29 2.87 -6.46
CA ARG A 24 -25.89 1.46 -6.58
C ARG A 24 -26.49 0.66 -5.42
N ASP A 25 -27.40 -0.26 -5.72
CA ASP A 25 -27.93 -1.21 -4.74
C ASP A 25 -27.05 -2.46 -4.67
N LEU A 26 -26.42 -2.69 -3.52
CA LEU A 26 -25.52 -3.83 -3.28
C LEU A 26 -26.19 -4.95 -2.49
N SER A 27 -27.44 -4.76 -2.05
CA SER A 27 -28.19 -5.77 -1.28
C SER A 27 -28.37 -7.06 -2.10
N VAL A 28 -28.52 -6.91 -3.42
CA VAL A 28 -28.66 -8.01 -4.40
C VAL A 28 -27.45 -8.95 -4.43
N PHE A 29 -26.26 -8.47 -4.06
CA PHE A 29 -25.02 -9.26 -4.09
C PHE A 29 -24.75 -9.99 -2.77
N LEU A 30 -25.36 -9.56 -1.66
CA LEU A 30 -25.17 -10.14 -0.32
C LEU A 30 -26.50 -10.37 0.39
N PRO A 31 -27.36 -11.29 -0.11
CA PRO A 31 -28.67 -11.56 0.48
C PRO A 31 -28.60 -12.07 1.93
N GLU A 32 -27.44 -12.59 2.37
CA GLU A 32 -27.17 -13.02 3.74
C GLU A 32 -26.85 -11.88 4.72
N ALA A 33 -26.59 -10.66 4.22
CA ALA A 33 -26.20 -9.51 5.01
C ALA A 33 -27.34 -8.48 5.12
N THR A 34 -27.34 -7.71 6.20
CA THR A 34 -28.14 -6.48 6.26
C THR A 34 -27.32 -5.37 5.61
N VAL A 35 -27.81 -4.82 4.51
CA VAL A 35 -27.12 -3.78 3.74
C VAL A 35 -27.93 -2.49 3.82
N ASP A 36 -27.37 -1.46 4.43
CA ASP A 36 -27.94 -0.12 4.52
C ASP A 36 -27.18 0.81 3.56
N HIS A 37 -27.88 1.66 2.80
CA HIS A 37 -27.27 2.63 1.88
C HIS A 37 -27.39 4.05 2.44
N VAL A 38 -26.28 4.77 2.47
CA VAL A 38 -26.22 6.14 2.99
C VAL A 38 -25.52 7.06 2.01
N PHE A 39 -26.20 8.15 1.67
CA PHE A 39 -25.63 9.24 0.89
C PHE A 39 -24.89 10.22 1.81
N LEU A 40 -23.61 10.45 1.52
CA LEU A 40 -22.75 11.37 2.27
C LEU A 40 -22.70 12.72 1.56
N ASN A 41 -22.84 13.80 2.31
CA ASN A 41 -22.61 15.14 1.79
C ASN A 41 -21.18 15.58 2.13
N LYS A 42 -20.43 16.11 1.15
CA LYS A 42 -19.02 16.51 1.32
C LYS A 42 -18.80 17.43 2.52
N LEU A 43 -19.75 18.35 2.79
CA LEU A 43 -19.65 19.32 3.88
C LEU A 43 -19.84 18.70 5.27
N THR A 44 -20.44 17.50 5.36
CA THR A 44 -20.84 16.90 6.64
C THR A 44 -20.38 15.45 6.82
N ALA A 45 -19.59 14.91 5.89
CA ALA A 45 -19.15 13.50 5.84
C ALA A 45 -18.63 12.98 7.19
N TYR A 46 -17.74 13.71 7.86
CA TYR A 46 -17.21 13.34 9.17
C TYR A 46 -18.32 13.17 10.22
N SER A 47 -19.25 14.13 10.28
CA SER A 47 -20.33 14.12 11.28
C SER A 47 -21.34 12.99 11.01
N GLN A 48 -21.63 12.71 9.74
CA GLN A 48 -22.48 11.60 9.31
C GLN A 48 -21.83 10.27 9.69
N LEU A 49 -20.55 10.05 9.34
CA LEU A 49 -19.81 8.83 9.67
C LEU A 49 -19.67 8.62 11.19
N ARG A 50 -19.46 9.69 11.95
CA ARG A 50 -19.44 9.64 13.42
C ARG A 50 -20.78 9.17 14.00
N ASN A 51 -21.90 9.55 13.39
CA ASN A 51 -23.22 9.08 13.81
C ASN A 51 -23.44 7.61 13.40
N LEU A 52 -23.06 7.23 12.18
CA LEU A 52 -23.16 5.86 11.67
C LEU A 52 -22.32 4.86 12.48
N ARG A 53 -21.16 5.29 13.01
CA ARG A 53 -20.33 4.48 13.92
C ARG A 53 -21.12 3.88 15.09
N ARG A 54 -22.13 4.59 15.60
CA ARG A 54 -22.96 4.14 16.74
C ARG A 54 -23.98 3.06 16.37
N GLN A 55 -24.17 2.79 15.07
CA GLN A 55 -25.16 1.85 14.59
C GLN A 55 -24.64 0.41 14.50
N GLY A 56 -23.34 0.16 14.74
CA GLY A 56 -22.80 -1.20 14.85
C GLY A 56 -22.64 -1.94 13.52
N TYR A 57 -22.19 -1.24 12.47
CA TYR A 57 -21.81 -1.86 11.19
C TYR A 57 -20.48 -2.63 11.32
N ASP A 58 -20.39 -3.77 10.64
CA ASP A 58 -19.18 -4.58 10.55
C ASP A 58 -18.17 -3.99 9.55
N ILE A 59 -18.65 -3.31 8.50
CA ILE A 59 -17.83 -2.64 7.48
C ILE A 59 -18.61 -1.56 6.74
N PHE A 60 -17.88 -0.56 6.26
CA PHE A 60 -18.34 0.47 5.33
C PHE A 60 -17.82 0.17 3.92
N VAL A 61 -18.72 -0.01 2.95
CA VAL A 61 -18.34 -0.11 1.54
C VAL A 61 -18.31 1.31 0.98
N ASN A 62 -17.12 1.83 0.72
CA ASN A 62 -16.95 3.20 0.22
C ASN A 62 -17.03 3.26 -1.31
N LEU A 63 -18.07 3.92 -1.83
CA LEU A 63 -18.26 4.21 -3.26
C LEU A 63 -18.19 5.72 -3.57
N CYS A 64 -17.66 6.52 -2.64
CA CYS A 64 -17.41 7.94 -2.85
C CYS A 64 -16.07 8.13 -3.57
N GLU A 65 -16.14 8.57 -4.83
CA GLU A 65 -15.01 8.57 -5.79
C GLU A 65 -14.70 9.96 -6.35
N GLY A 66 -15.17 11.03 -5.69
CA GLY A 66 -15.02 12.39 -6.21
C GLY A 66 -13.57 12.89 -6.28
N TYR A 67 -13.29 13.93 -7.06
CA TYR A 67 -11.95 14.56 -7.03
C TYR A 67 -11.84 15.63 -5.94
N LEU A 68 -10.61 16.09 -5.66
CA LEU A 68 -10.38 17.13 -4.65
C LEU A 68 -11.13 18.43 -4.98
N ASP A 69 -11.09 18.84 -6.24
CA ASP A 69 -11.73 20.07 -6.73
C ASP A 69 -13.25 19.95 -6.89
N TRP A 70 -13.79 18.74 -6.77
CA TRP A 70 -15.22 18.52 -6.91
C TRP A 70 -15.96 18.81 -5.61
N SER A 71 -17.19 19.30 -5.71
CA SER A 71 -18.07 19.57 -4.56
C SER A 71 -18.83 18.34 -4.05
N VAL A 72 -18.33 17.14 -4.36
CA VAL A 72 -18.88 15.84 -3.92
C VAL A 72 -17.90 15.11 -2.98
N PRO A 73 -18.37 14.15 -2.16
CA PRO A 73 -17.50 13.43 -1.24
C PRO A 73 -16.33 12.75 -1.97
N SER A 74 -15.14 12.93 -1.42
CA SER A 74 -13.88 12.44 -1.98
C SER A 74 -12.97 11.88 -0.88
N ILE A 75 -11.72 12.33 -0.80
CA ILE A 75 -10.74 11.92 0.21
C ILE A 75 -11.19 12.23 1.64
N ASP A 76 -12.10 13.20 1.83
CA ASP A 76 -12.67 13.56 3.13
C ASP A 76 -13.40 12.39 3.80
N VAL A 77 -14.02 11.52 2.99
CA VAL A 77 -14.67 10.29 3.47
C VAL A 77 -13.63 9.32 4.04
N ILE A 78 -12.54 9.10 3.30
CA ILE A 78 -11.46 8.19 3.70
C ILE A 78 -10.74 8.71 4.95
N HIS A 79 -10.40 10.00 4.99
CA HIS A 79 -9.84 10.63 6.18
C HIS A 79 -10.76 10.46 7.39
N SER A 80 -12.06 10.65 7.21
CA SER A 80 -13.05 10.50 8.28
C SER A 80 -13.15 9.05 8.78
N LEU A 81 -13.18 8.08 7.86
CA LEU A 81 -13.17 6.65 8.18
C LEU A 81 -11.92 6.27 8.98
N GLU A 82 -10.75 6.75 8.57
CA GLU A 82 -9.48 6.49 9.25
C GLU A 82 -9.38 7.12 10.64
N LEU A 83 -9.78 8.40 10.78
CA LEU A 83 -9.82 9.12 12.06
C LEU A 83 -10.79 8.47 13.06
N LEU A 84 -11.91 7.95 12.57
CA LEU A 84 -12.90 7.24 13.39
C LEU A 84 -12.53 5.77 13.65
N ASN A 85 -11.41 5.29 13.07
CA ASN A 85 -10.97 3.89 13.09
C ASN A 85 -12.11 2.95 12.69
N LEU A 86 -12.74 3.20 11.55
CA LEU A 86 -13.81 2.37 10.99
C LEU A 86 -13.24 1.34 10.00
N PRO A 87 -13.80 0.13 9.91
CA PRO A 87 -13.48 -0.83 8.85
C PRO A 87 -14.10 -0.37 7.53
N TYR A 88 -13.32 -0.30 6.45
CA TYR A 88 -13.84 0.17 5.15
C TYR A 88 -13.15 -0.48 3.94
N THR A 89 -13.85 -0.52 2.79
CA THR A 89 -13.30 -0.98 1.49
C THR A 89 -12.61 0.16 0.73
N GLY A 90 -11.68 -0.19 -0.16
CA GLY A 90 -10.97 0.79 -0.98
C GLY A 90 -9.66 1.28 -0.35
N PRO A 91 -9.07 2.35 -0.90
CA PRO A 91 -7.69 2.72 -0.61
C PRO A 91 -7.54 3.48 0.70
N SER A 92 -6.31 3.50 1.22
CA SER A 92 -5.94 4.48 2.25
C SER A 92 -5.84 5.89 1.67
N ALA A 93 -5.89 6.91 2.53
CA ALA A 93 -5.74 8.30 2.10
C ALA A 93 -4.44 8.56 1.33
N ARG A 94 -3.35 7.84 1.67
CA ARG A 94 -2.05 7.92 0.97
C ARG A 94 -2.12 7.44 -0.48
N LEU A 95 -3.02 6.50 -0.79
CA LEU A 95 -3.14 5.88 -2.12
C LEU A 95 -4.21 6.54 -2.99
N TYR A 96 -4.93 7.53 -2.46
CA TYR A 96 -6.12 8.10 -3.10
C TYR A 96 -5.88 8.56 -4.55
N ASP A 97 -4.89 9.43 -4.73
CA ASP A 97 -4.58 10.05 -6.02
C ASP A 97 -3.05 10.26 -6.11
N PRO A 98 -2.27 9.20 -6.38
CA PRO A 98 -0.82 9.33 -6.50
C PRO A 98 -0.47 10.21 -7.72
N PRO A 99 0.61 11.01 -7.67
CA PRO A 99 1.05 11.74 -8.85
C PRO A 99 1.44 10.80 -10.00
N LYS A 100 1.12 11.15 -11.25
CA LYS A 100 1.44 10.32 -12.42
C LYS A 100 2.94 10.03 -12.56
N GLU A 101 3.81 10.98 -12.18
CA GLU A 101 5.26 10.76 -12.14
C GLU A 101 5.66 9.64 -11.18
N LEU A 102 5.01 9.58 -9.99
CA LEU A 102 5.23 8.51 -9.03
C LEU A 102 4.73 7.17 -9.57
N MET A 103 3.55 7.14 -10.22
CA MET A 103 3.02 5.96 -10.90
C MET A 103 4.02 5.39 -11.90
N LYS A 104 4.60 6.25 -12.72
CA LYS A 104 5.61 5.88 -13.72
C LYS A 104 6.90 5.39 -13.09
N TYR A 105 7.38 6.06 -12.05
CA TYR A 105 8.57 5.64 -11.33
C TYR A 105 8.40 4.26 -10.68
N VAL A 106 7.26 4.00 -10.03
CA VAL A 106 6.93 2.70 -9.47
C VAL A 106 6.84 1.63 -10.55
N ALA A 107 6.19 1.90 -11.69
CA ALA A 107 6.15 0.94 -12.79
C ALA A 107 7.56 0.58 -13.31
N TYR A 108 8.47 1.57 -13.38
CA TYR A 108 9.86 1.35 -13.73
C TYR A 108 10.60 0.44 -12.74
N THR A 109 10.38 0.59 -11.42
CA THR A 109 11.03 -0.30 -10.42
C THR A 109 10.57 -1.75 -10.57
N GLU A 110 9.36 -1.96 -11.08
CA GLU A 110 8.78 -3.29 -11.34
C GLU A 110 9.04 -3.84 -12.74
N GLY A 111 9.92 -3.18 -13.51
CA GLY A 111 10.31 -3.58 -14.85
C GLY A 111 9.19 -3.43 -15.90
N VAL A 112 8.18 -2.61 -15.62
CA VAL A 112 7.05 -2.34 -16.54
C VAL A 112 7.28 -1.02 -17.26
N GLY A 113 7.21 -1.05 -18.59
CA GLY A 113 7.37 0.16 -19.40
C GLY A 113 6.27 1.18 -19.14
N THR A 114 6.59 2.46 -19.30
CA THR A 114 5.65 3.58 -19.38
C THR A 114 6.00 4.40 -20.62
N PRO A 115 5.05 5.13 -21.23
CA PRO A 115 5.38 6.10 -22.26
C PRO A 115 6.47 7.09 -21.74
N PRO A 116 7.55 7.34 -22.50
CA PRO A 116 8.48 8.44 -22.23
C PRO A 116 7.72 9.76 -22.13
N TYR A 117 8.14 10.64 -21.23
CA TYR A 117 7.39 11.86 -20.94
C TYR A 117 8.27 13.05 -20.53
N VAL A 118 7.70 14.24 -20.62
CA VAL A 118 8.19 15.49 -20.02
C VAL A 118 7.02 16.20 -19.35
N VAL A 119 7.25 16.78 -18.17
CA VAL A 119 6.28 17.66 -17.50
C VAL A 119 6.51 19.08 -17.96
N LEU A 120 5.49 19.68 -18.55
CA LEU A 120 5.49 21.04 -19.06
C LEU A 120 4.87 21.98 -18.02
N ARG A 121 5.60 23.03 -17.65
CA ARG A 121 5.17 24.12 -16.77
C ARG A 121 5.11 25.45 -17.50
N THR A 122 5.92 25.59 -18.55
CA THR A 122 6.04 26.82 -19.34
C THR A 122 6.28 26.50 -20.81
N PHE A 123 6.11 27.51 -21.68
CA PHE A 123 6.44 27.38 -23.11
C PHE A 123 7.90 27.03 -23.39
N ALA A 124 8.83 27.31 -22.46
CA ALA A 124 10.24 26.96 -22.63
C ALA A 124 10.46 25.43 -22.60
N ASP A 125 9.57 24.67 -21.96
CA ASP A 125 9.66 23.22 -21.86
C ASP A 125 9.27 22.51 -23.18
N LEU A 126 8.67 23.24 -24.13
CA LEU A 126 8.20 22.67 -25.39
C LEU A 126 9.35 22.20 -26.30
N ASP A 127 10.49 22.89 -26.25
CA ASP A 127 11.67 22.48 -27.02
C ASP A 127 12.25 21.18 -26.46
N GLU A 128 12.25 21.02 -25.13
CA GLU A 128 12.71 19.81 -24.46
C GLU A 128 11.87 18.59 -24.84
N VAL A 129 10.54 18.69 -24.81
CA VAL A 129 9.67 17.55 -25.15
C VAL A 129 9.80 17.14 -26.61
N VAL A 130 9.94 18.09 -27.53
CA VAL A 130 10.15 17.77 -28.95
C VAL A 130 11.49 17.05 -29.15
N ALA A 131 12.54 17.46 -28.42
CA ALA A 131 13.85 16.84 -28.52
C ALA A 131 13.94 15.46 -27.85
N LYS A 132 13.31 15.28 -26.67
CA LYS A 132 13.42 14.04 -25.88
C LYS A 132 12.38 12.98 -26.23
N VAL A 133 11.17 13.39 -26.61
CA VAL A 133 10.04 12.49 -26.81
C VAL A 133 9.65 12.40 -28.29
N GLY A 134 9.57 13.54 -28.99
CA GLY A 134 9.23 13.59 -30.40
C GLY A 134 7.76 13.30 -30.71
N PHE A 135 7.33 13.52 -31.96
CA PHE A 135 5.94 13.33 -32.38
C PHE A 135 5.66 11.88 -32.87
N PRO A 136 4.42 11.38 -32.71
CA PRO A 136 3.26 12.01 -32.06
C PRO A 136 3.34 12.01 -30.52
N LEU A 137 2.83 13.08 -29.90
CA LEU A 137 2.74 13.24 -28.45
C LEU A 137 1.29 13.22 -27.98
N PHE A 138 1.10 12.88 -26.71
CA PHE A 138 -0.17 12.95 -26.01
C PHE A 138 -0.11 13.92 -24.83
N LEU A 139 -0.93 14.96 -24.85
CA LEU A 139 -1.01 15.98 -23.79
C LEU A 139 -2.20 15.72 -22.88
N LYS A 140 -1.93 15.66 -21.57
CA LYS A 140 -2.95 15.54 -20.53
C LYS A 140 -2.54 16.31 -19.28
N PRO A 141 -3.48 16.77 -18.43
CA PRO A 141 -3.11 17.34 -17.14
C PRO A 141 -2.29 16.36 -16.28
N ALA A 142 -1.24 16.86 -15.63
CA ALA A 142 -0.43 16.04 -14.73
C ALA A 142 -1.26 15.58 -13.52
N LYS A 143 -2.14 16.46 -13.01
CA LYS A 143 -3.05 16.22 -11.87
C LYS A 143 -4.50 16.37 -12.31
N ALA A 144 -5.09 15.25 -12.70
CA ALA A 144 -6.50 15.12 -13.02
C ALA A 144 -6.80 13.62 -13.22
N GLY A 145 -7.97 13.15 -12.80
CA GLY A 145 -8.46 11.82 -13.12
C GLY A 145 -9.52 11.83 -14.22
N ASP A 146 -10.04 10.64 -14.53
CA ASP A 146 -11.13 10.39 -15.47
C ASP A 146 -11.00 11.02 -16.88
N SER A 147 -9.78 11.22 -17.37
CA SER A 147 -9.55 11.93 -18.65
C SER A 147 -10.02 13.40 -18.67
N LEU A 148 -10.19 14.06 -17.52
CA LEU A 148 -10.44 15.51 -17.47
C LEU A 148 -9.30 16.27 -18.19
N GLY A 149 -9.67 17.19 -19.08
CA GLY A 149 -8.74 17.93 -19.95
C GLY A 149 -8.26 17.17 -21.20
N VAL A 150 -8.63 15.89 -21.35
CA VAL A 150 -8.30 15.08 -22.54
C VAL A 150 -9.43 15.14 -23.56
N ASP A 151 -9.10 15.63 -24.76
CA ASP A 151 -10.00 15.75 -25.91
C ASP A 151 -9.29 15.31 -27.20
N GLU A 152 -9.96 15.43 -28.34
CA GLU A 152 -9.39 15.08 -29.66
C GLU A 152 -8.08 15.83 -30.00
N GLN A 153 -7.82 16.98 -29.35
CA GLN A 153 -6.62 17.77 -29.55
C GLN A 153 -5.46 17.35 -28.64
N SER A 154 -5.68 16.42 -27.71
CA SER A 154 -4.63 15.85 -26.86
C SER A 154 -3.60 15.05 -27.64
N LEU A 155 -3.97 14.43 -28.77
CA LEU A 155 -3.01 13.77 -29.66
C LEU A 155 -2.42 14.78 -30.65
N VAL A 156 -1.21 15.26 -30.36
CA VAL A 156 -0.53 16.28 -31.15
C VAL A 156 0.52 15.65 -32.08
N ARG A 157 0.56 16.12 -33.33
CA ARG A 157 1.44 15.58 -34.38
C ARG A 157 2.49 16.58 -34.88
N ASP A 158 2.39 17.83 -34.47
CA ASP A 158 3.29 18.89 -34.86
C ASP A 158 3.42 19.96 -33.76
N ARG A 159 4.43 20.83 -33.94
CA ARG A 159 4.78 21.91 -33.00
C ARG A 159 3.63 22.90 -32.77
N ALA A 160 2.89 23.25 -33.82
CA ALA A 160 1.82 24.23 -33.70
C ALA A 160 0.64 23.66 -32.90
N ALA A 161 0.31 22.38 -33.09
CA ALA A 161 -0.70 21.67 -32.29
C ALA A 161 -0.28 21.54 -30.82
N LEU A 162 0.99 21.21 -30.56
CA LEU A 162 1.57 21.18 -29.22
C LEU A 162 1.39 22.52 -28.49
N GLU A 163 1.80 23.63 -29.11
CA GLU A 163 1.66 24.97 -28.52
C GLU A 163 0.21 25.34 -28.22
N ARG A 164 -0.71 25.08 -29.17
CA ARG A 164 -2.14 25.39 -28.99
C ARG A 164 -2.75 24.58 -27.85
N LYS A 165 -2.52 23.26 -27.82
CA LYS A 165 -3.09 22.40 -26.78
C LYS A 165 -2.49 22.70 -25.40
N ALA A 166 -1.17 22.94 -25.32
CA ALA A 166 -0.52 23.34 -24.08
C ALA A 166 -1.10 24.66 -23.53
N ALA A 167 -1.24 25.68 -24.40
CA ALA A 167 -1.85 26.96 -24.03
C ALA A 167 -3.29 26.79 -23.51
N ALA A 168 -4.09 25.93 -24.15
CA ALA A 168 -5.47 25.67 -23.73
C ALA A 168 -5.52 24.98 -22.35
N LEU A 169 -4.63 24.02 -22.09
CA LEU A 169 -4.58 23.32 -20.80
C LEU A 169 -4.06 24.21 -19.67
N TRP A 170 -3.09 25.10 -19.91
CA TRP A 170 -2.56 26.01 -18.90
C TRP A 170 -3.56 27.07 -18.41
N VAL A 171 -4.75 27.15 -19.00
CA VAL A 171 -5.85 27.98 -18.47
C VAL A 171 -6.36 27.41 -17.15
N ASP A 172 -6.46 26.09 -17.05
CA ASP A 172 -7.11 25.41 -15.91
C ASP A 172 -6.14 24.53 -15.10
N TYR A 173 -4.95 24.23 -15.63
CA TYR A 173 -4.00 23.29 -15.03
C TYR A 173 -2.59 23.86 -14.95
N ASP A 174 -1.95 23.76 -13.78
CA ASP A 174 -0.58 24.26 -13.57
C ASP A 174 0.50 23.45 -14.30
N GLU A 175 0.27 22.14 -14.42
CA GLU A 175 1.25 21.18 -14.95
C GLU A 175 0.61 20.27 -15.98
N ILE A 176 1.28 20.13 -17.13
CA ILE A 176 0.84 19.27 -18.23
C ILE A 176 1.85 18.14 -18.40
N MET A 177 1.35 16.92 -18.52
CA MET A 177 2.13 15.76 -18.90
C MET A 177 2.09 15.61 -20.41
N ALA A 178 3.25 15.67 -21.07
CA ALA A 178 3.40 15.36 -22.48
C ALA A 178 4.13 14.02 -22.64
N GLU A 179 3.43 13.01 -23.14
CA GLU A 179 3.91 11.64 -23.27
C GLU A 179 4.06 11.23 -24.73
N ALA A 180 4.96 10.29 -25.03
CA ALA A 180 4.97 9.64 -26.33
C ALA A 180 3.61 8.96 -26.55
N TYR A 181 2.98 9.18 -27.70
CA TYR A 181 1.75 8.46 -28.02
C TYR A 181 2.09 7.01 -28.38
N ILE A 182 1.60 6.07 -27.56
CA ILE A 182 1.74 4.64 -27.84
C ILE A 182 0.57 4.21 -28.72
N GLU A 183 0.85 3.95 -29.99
CA GLU A 183 -0.12 3.35 -30.89
C GLU A 183 -0.29 1.85 -30.55
N GLY A 184 -1.53 1.39 -30.45
CA GLY A 184 -1.81 0.00 -30.12
C GLY A 184 -3.16 -0.20 -29.43
N ARG A 185 -3.28 -1.37 -28.79
CA ARG A 185 -4.48 -1.82 -28.07
C ARG A 185 -4.47 -1.28 -26.65
N GLU A 186 -5.64 -1.04 -26.07
CA GLU A 186 -5.77 -0.52 -24.71
C GLU A 186 -6.47 -1.53 -23.80
N PHE A 187 -5.84 -1.82 -22.67
CA PHE A 187 -6.31 -2.80 -21.70
C PHE A 187 -6.46 -2.20 -20.33
N THR A 188 -7.36 -2.76 -19.54
CA THR A 188 -7.47 -2.45 -18.13
C THR A 188 -7.54 -3.71 -17.29
N VAL A 189 -6.96 -3.66 -16.10
CA VAL A 189 -6.89 -4.77 -15.15
C VAL A 189 -7.35 -4.28 -13.78
N LEU A 190 -8.35 -4.95 -13.21
CA LEU A 190 -8.72 -4.75 -11.81
C LEU A 190 -7.80 -5.61 -10.93
N VAL A 191 -7.43 -5.08 -9.77
CA VAL A 191 -6.60 -5.73 -8.76
C VAL A 191 -7.19 -5.46 -7.38
N ALA A 192 -7.18 -6.45 -6.49
CA ALA A 192 -7.61 -6.29 -5.10
C ALA A 192 -6.64 -6.96 -4.13
N ALA A 193 -6.38 -6.30 -3.00
CA ALA A 193 -5.55 -6.85 -1.93
C ALA A 193 -6.16 -8.12 -1.32
N SER A 194 -5.31 -9.00 -0.79
CA SER A 194 -5.74 -10.25 -0.16
C SER A 194 -6.17 -10.05 1.30
N ALA A 195 -7.31 -10.66 1.68
CA ALA A 195 -7.74 -10.70 3.07
C ALA A 195 -6.76 -11.43 3.98
N ALA A 196 -6.04 -12.44 3.47
CA ALA A 196 -5.03 -13.19 4.22
C ALA A 196 -3.69 -12.44 4.35
N GLY A 197 -3.52 -11.33 3.62
CA GLY A 197 -2.19 -10.78 3.32
C GLY A 197 -1.50 -11.55 2.20
N GLY A 198 -0.32 -11.07 1.79
CA GLY A 198 0.43 -11.61 0.65
C GLY A 198 -0.05 -11.06 -0.69
N ALA A 199 0.14 -11.85 -1.75
CA ALA A 199 -0.08 -11.42 -3.13
C ALA A 199 -1.53 -10.95 -3.39
N PRO A 200 -1.73 -9.89 -4.19
CA PRO A 200 -3.06 -9.43 -4.55
C PRO A 200 -3.72 -10.38 -5.55
N VAL A 201 -5.04 -10.31 -5.62
CA VAL A 201 -5.85 -10.98 -6.64
C VAL A 201 -5.98 -10.05 -7.84
N THR A 202 -5.64 -10.56 -9.01
CA THR A 202 -5.84 -9.87 -10.30
C THR A 202 -7.00 -10.50 -11.05
N PHE A 203 -7.76 -9.70 -11.77
CA PHE A 203 -8.97 -10.11 -12.47
C PHE A 203 -8.77 -10.18 -13.98
N LYS A 204 -9.72 -10.79 -14.70
CA LYS A 204 -9.72 -10.89 -16.16
C LYS A 204 -9.49 -9.51 -16.82
N PRO A 205 -8.38 -9.30 -17.56
CA PRO A 205 -8.17 -8.06 -18.29
C PRO A 205 -9.23 -7.86 -19.37
N VAL A 206 -9.63 -6.61 -19.57
CA VAL A 206 -10.55 -6.20 -20.62
C VAL A 206 -9.83 -5.28 -21.59
N GLU A 207 -10.01 -5.53 -22.87
CA GLU A 207 -9.61 -4.65 -23.96
C GLU A 207 -10.74 -3.67 -24.28
N PHE A 208 -10.37 -2.41 -24.48
CA PHE A 208 -11.29 -1.41 -25.01
C PHE A 208 -11.09 -1.26 -26.53
N ILE A 209 -12.12 -1.62 -27.28
CA ILE A 209 -12.20 -1.49 -28.73
C ILE A 209 -12.67 -0.08 -29.07
N PHE A 210 -11.76 0.71 -29.64
CA PHE A 210 -12.07 2.08 -30.02
C PHE A 210 -13.11 2.12 -31.15
N PRO A 211 -14.11 3.02 -31.05
CA PRO A 211 -15.00 3.32 -32.17
C PRO A 211 -14.21 3.76 -33.40
N LYS A 212 -14.80 3.54 -34.59
CA LYS A 212 -14.15 3.90 -35.85
C LYS A 212 -13.83 5.40 -35.89
N GLY A 213 -12.54 5.73 -36.05
CA GLY A 213 -12.04 7.11 -36.13
C GLY A 213 -11.44 7.62 -34.82
N THR A 214 -11.63 6.90 -33.71
CA THR A 214 -11.05 7.22 -32.41
C THR A 214 -9.90 6.26 -32.11
N THR A 215 -8.87 6.74 -31.40
CA THR A 215 -7.70 5.91 -31.04
C THR A 215 -7.27 6.05 -29.58
N PHE A 216 -8.04 6.76 -28.75
CA PHE A 216 -7.84 6.93 -27.30
C PHE A 216 -9.13 7.37 -26.61
N LYS A 217 -9.22 7.20 -25.28
CA LYS A 217 -10.41 7.57 -24.49
C LYS A 217 -10.39 9.05 -24.08
N THR A 218 -11.30 9.83 -24.64
CA THR A 218 -11.65 11.18 -24.17
C THR A 218 -12.57 11.12 -22.95
N TYR A 219 -12.76 12.24 -22.24
CA TYR A 219 -13.76 12.32 -21.16
C TYR A 219 -15.17 11.97 -21.66
N ALA A 220 -15.59 12.52 -22.80
CA ALA A 220 -16.90 12.26 -23.40
C ALA A 220 -17.13 10.77 -23.70
N LEU A 221 -16.08 10.06 -24.17
CA LEU A 221 -16.14 8.63 -24.43
C LEU A 221 -16.29 7.79 -23.16
N LYS A 222 -15.87 8.32 -22.00
CA LYS A 222 -15.96 7.63 -20.70
C LYS A 222 -17.28 7.87 -19.98
N THR A 223 -17.89 9.04 -20.16
CA THR A 223 -19.05 9.48 -19.36
C THR A 223 -20.35 9.56 -20.16
N SER A 224 -20.34 10.20 -21.33
CA SER A 224 -21.57 10.51 -22.06
C SER A 224 -21.88 9.53 -23.21
N GLU A 225 -20.89 8.80 -23.70
CA GLU A 225 -21.06 7.83 -24.78
C GLU A 225 -21.01 6.39 -24.26
N LEU A 226 -22.18 5.73 -24.18
CA LEU A 226 -22.26 4.32 -23.82
C LEU A 226 -21.84 3.46 -25.01
N HIS A 227 -20.72 2.75 -24.87
CA HIS A 227 -20.24 1.77 -25.83
C HIS A 227 -20.23 0.38 -25.21
N PRO A 228 -21.40 -0.26 -25.01
CA PRO A 228 -21.49 -1.52 -24.28
C PRO A 228 -20.70 -2.67 -24.93
N GLU A 229 -20.55 -2.61 -26.25
CA GLU A 229 -19.80 -3.61 -27.04
C GLU A 229 -18.29 -3.28 -27.16
N ALA A 230 -17.81 -2.16 -26.60
CA ALA A 230 -16.41 -1.79 -26.70
C ALA A 230 -15.51 -2.55 -25.71
N ASN A 231 -16.06 -3.11 -24.65
CA ASN A 231 -15.27 -3.82 -23.64
C ASN A 231 -15.34 -5.34 -23.88
N ILE A 232 -14.24 -5.91 -24.39
CA ILE A 232 -14.14 -7.36 -24.63
C ILE A 232 -13.07 -8.00 -23.74
N PRO A 233 -13.24 -9.26 -23.29
CA PRO A 233 -12.22 -9.92 -22.50
C PRO A 233 -10.95 -10.12 -23.33
N CYS A 234 -9.78 -9.98 -22.70
CA CYS A 234 -8.51 -10.32 -23.35
C CYS A 234 -8.53 -11.78 -23.79
N ALA A 235 -8.37 -12.01 -25.09
CA ALA A 235 -8.44 -13.34 -25.69
C ALA A 235 -7.09 -14.07 -25.74
N ASP A 236 -5.98 -13.34 -25.66
CA ASP A 236 -4.62 -13.90 -25.71
C ASP A 236 -4.15 -14.28 -24.29
N PRO A 237 -3.94 -15.57 -23.99
CA PRO A 237 -3.52 -16.03 -22.67
C PRO A 237 -2.15 -15.52 -22.23
N ALA A 238 -1.20 -15.37 -23.15
CA ALA A 238 0.15 -14.91 -22.82
C ALA A 238 0.15 -13.42 -22.46
N LEU A 239 -0.59 -12.63 -23.24
CA LEU A 239 -0.81 -11.22 -22.95
C LEU A 239 -1.59 -11.03 -21.64
N GLU A 240 -2.62 -11.84 -21.41
CA GLU A 240 -3.37 -11.83 -20.15
C GLU A 240 -2.45 -12.08 -18.94
N SER A 241 -1.60 -13.12 -18.98
CA SER A 241 -0.66 -13.41 -17.88
C SER A 241 0.27 -12.21 -17.66
N SER A 242 0.81 -11.64 -18.73
CA SER A 242 1.72 -10.49 -18.67
C SER A 242 1.06 -9.25 -18.03
N LEU A 243 -0.18 -8.94 -18.42
CA LEU A 243 -0.96 -7.83 -17.87
C LEU A 243 -1.27 -8.04 -16.38
N ARG A 244 -1.66 -9.26 -15.99
CA ARG A 244 -1.97 -9.60 -14.60
C ARG A 244 -0.73 -9.54 -13.72
N GLU A 245 0.39 -10.12 -14.16
CA GLU A 245 1.65 -10.09 -13.41
C GLU A 245 2.18 -8.65 -13.26
N ALA A 246 2.18 -7.86 -14.33
CA ALA A 246 2.56 -6.45 -14.26
C ALA A 246 1.68 -5.68 -13.28
N SER A 247 0.36 -5.93 -13.31
CA SER A 247 -0.59 -5.25 -12.44
C SER A 247 -0.43 -5.60 -10.97
N ALA A 248 -0.17 -6.88 -10.67
CA ALA A 248 0.11 -7.34 -9.31
C ALA A 248 1.36 -6.65 -8.74
N ARG A 249 2.48 -6.67 -9.48
CA ARG A 249 3.75 -6.07 -9.02
C ARG A 249 3.61 -4.56 -8.78
N ILE A 250 3.00 -3.83 -9.71
CA ILE A 250 2.80 -2.38 -9.56
C ILE A 250 1.92 -2.09 -8.33
N PHE A 251 0.81 -2.81 -8.16
CA PHE A 251 -0.08 -2.63 -7.01
C PHE A 251 0.65 -2.93 -5.68
N GLU A 252 1.45 -3.99 -5.62
CA GLU A 252 2.27 -4.35 -4.45
C GLU A 252 3.35 -3.30 -4.14
N ALA A 253 4.04 -2.79 -5.16
CA ALA A 253 5.07 -1.77 -4.99
C ALA A 253 4.53 -0.44 -4.44
N PHE A 254 3.25 -0.15 -4.69
CA PHE A 254 2.53 0.95 -4.03
C PHE A 254 2.18 0.67 -2.55
N GLY A 255 2.30 -0.57 -2.09
CA GLY A 255 1.70 -1.03 -0.83
C GLY A 255 0.18 -1.05 -0.91
N GLY A 256 -0.36 -1.46 -2.07
CA GLY A 256 -1.77 -1.40 -2.40
C GLY A 256 -2.67 -2.09 -1.37
N VAL A 257 -3.73 -1.39 -0.97
CA VAL A 257 -4.81 -1.92 -0.12
C VAL A 257 -6.16 -1.65 -0.77
N GLY A 258 -7.18 -2.41 -0.38
CA GLY A 258 -8.48 -2.33 -1.05
C GLY A 258 -8.38 -2.87 -2.48
N TYR A 259 -8.67 -2.03 -3.47
CA TYR A 259 -8.63 -2.39 -4.88
C TYR A 259 -8.22 -1.19 -5.75
N ALA A 260 -7.79 -1.48 -6.98
CA ALA A 260 -7.46 -0.47 -7.97
C ALA A 260 -7.62 -1.02 -9.39
N ARG A 261 -7.78 -0.13 -10.36
CA ARG A 261 -7.73 -0.43 -11.79
C ARG A 261 -6.42 0.09 -12.39
N LEU A 262 -5.77 -0.70 -13.23
CA LEU A 262 -4.54 -0.31 -13.93
C LEU A 262 -4.79 -0.32 -15.43
N ASP A 263 -4.47 0.79 -16.08
CA ASP A 263 -4.67 1.02 -17.51
C ASP A 263 -3.33 0.86 -18.26
N PHE A 264 -3.36 0.14 -19.39
CA PHE A 264 -2.19 -0.20 -20.20
C PHE A 264 -2.45 0.04 -21.69
N ARG A 265 -1.39 0.39 -22.42
CA ARG A 265 -1.31 0.18 -23.87
C ARG A 265 -0.36 -0.94 -24.23
N VAL A 266 -0.68 -1.63 -25.32
CA VAL A 266 0.13 -2.70 -25.89
C VAL A 266 0.38 -2.38 -27.35
N ASP A 267 1.65 -2.17 -27.71
CA ASP A 267 2.03 -1.82 -29.08
C ASP A 267 1.96 -3.03 -30.03
N ALA A 268 2.23 -2.80 -31.31
CA ALA A 268 2.23 -3.85 -32.34
C ALA A 268 3.28 -4.96 -32.11
N ALA A 269 4.31 -4.71 -31.30
CA ALA A 269 5.32 -5.69 -30.91
C ALA A 269 4.92 -6.49 -29.64
N GLY A 270 3.76 -6.19 -29.05
CA GLY A 270 3.30 -6.83 -27.81
C GLY A 270 3.93 -6.24 -26.55
N LYS A 271 4.60 -5.08 -26.62
CA LYS A 271 5.22 -4.46 -25.46
C LYS A 271 4.18 -3.69 -24.64
N LEU A 272 4.17 -3.92 -23.33
CA LEU A 272 3.28 -3.27 -22.37
C LEU A 272 3.81 -1.89 -21.98
N PHE A 273 2.89 -0.92 -21.96
CA PHE A 273 3.09 0.43 -21.48
C PHE A 273 2.01 0.77 -20.46
N PHE A 274 2.38 0.83 -19.19
CA PHE A 274 1.53 1.27 -18.10
C PHE A 274 1.23 2.77 -18.23
N LEU A 275 -0.06 3.12 -18.17
CA LEU A 275 -0.53 4.49 -18.28
C LEU A 275 -0.74 5.12 -16.90
N GLU A 276 -1.59 4.50 -16.09
CA GLU A 276 -2.01 4.97 -14.77
C GLU A 276 -2.67 3.85 -13.93
N ILE A 277 -2.71 4.09 -12.62
CA ILE A 277 -3.45 3.29 -11.64
C ILE A 277 -4.51 4.16 -10.98
N ASN A 278 -5.75 3.68 -10.89
CA ASN A 278 -6.85 4.35 -10.21
C ASN A 278 -7.30 3.52 -9.01
N PHE A 279 -7.03 4.03 -7.80
CA PHE A 279 -7.39 3.40 -6.54
C PHE A 279 -8.85 3.63 -6.10
N THR A 280 -9.55 4.56 -6.74
CA THR A 280 -10.96 4.86 -6.53
C THR A 280 -11.74 4.68 -7.81
N CYS A 281 -11.57 3.52 -8.46
CA CYS A 281 -12.27 3.21 -9.69
C CYS A 281 -13.73 2.83 -9.40
N SER A 282 -14.65 3.32 -10.24
CA SER A 282 -16.06 3.00 -10.16
C SER A 282 -16.34 1.53 -10.43
N VAL A 283 -17.31 0.99 -9.70
CA VAL A 283 -17.74 -0.41 -9.77
C VAL A 283 -19.15 -0.55 -9.19
N PHE A 284 -19.83 -1.64 -9.56
CA PHE A 284 -21.19 -2.01 -9.19
C PHE A 284 -22.28 -1.15 -9.82
N TYR A 285 -22.03 -0.60 -11.01
CA TYR A 285 -23.06 0.11 -11.73
C TYR A 285 -24.17 -0.82 -12.21
N THR A 286 -25.38 -0.27 -12.31
CA THR A 286 -26.54 -0.95 -12.89
C THR A 286 -26.40 -1.08 -14.40
N GLU A 287 -27.20 -1.96 -14.99
CA GLU A 287 -27.26 -2.11 -16.45
C GLU A 287 -27.50 -0.78 -17.16
N GLY A 288 -26.70 -0.50 -18.19
CA GLY A 288 -26.69 0.75 -18.93
C GLY A 288 -25.69 1.80 -18.42
N TYR A 289 -25.03 1.59 -17.29
CA TYR A 289 -24.05 2.52 -16.70
C TYR A 289 -22.69 1.85 -16.44
N GLU A 290 -22.47 0.66 -16.98
CA GLU A 290 -21.30 -0.15 -16.64
C GLU A 290 -19.98 0.52 -17.02
N GLY A 291 -19.06 0.59 -16.06
CA GLY A 291 -17.67 0.99 -16.29
C GLY A 291 -16.78 -0.21 -16.61
N SER A 292 -15.50 0.03 -16.93
CA SER A 292 -14.59 -1.07 -17.27
C SER A 292 -14.43 -2.11 -16.14
N ALA A 293 -14.55 -1.72 -14.87
CA ALA A 293 -14.48 -2.66 -13.75
C ALA A 293 -15.70 -3.61 -13.74
N ASP A 294 -16.89 -3.13 -14.09
CA ASP A 294 -18.09 -3.97 -14.18
C ASP A 294 -17.96 -5.00 -15.32
N TYR A 295 -17.42 -4.59 -16.47
CA TYR A 295 -17.10 -5.53 -17.55
C TYR A 295 -16.05 -6.56 -17.15
N ILE A 296 -14.99 -6.15 -16.47
CA ILE A 296 -13.98 -7.08 -15.92
C ILE A 296 -14.66 -8.13 -15.05
N LEU A 297 -15.51 -7.70 -14.11
CA LEU A 297 -16.21 -8.60 -13.20
C LEU A 297 -17.22 -9.49 -13.91
N ARG A 298 -17.86 -9.01 -14.98
CA ARG A 298 -18.76 -9.81 -15.84
C ARG A 298 -18.01 -10.96 -16.53
N PHE A 299 -16.78 -10.72 -16.98
CA PHE A 299 -15.96 -11.72 -17.67
C PHE A 299 -15.11 -12.57 -16.72
N ASP A 300 -14.92 -12.13 -15.49
CA ASP A 300 -14.20 -12.89 -14.46
C ASP A 300 -15.12 -13.92 -13.79
N GLY A 301 -14.59 -15.11 -13.50
CA GLY A 301 -15.37 -16.23 -12.97
C GLY A 301 -15.99 -15.99 -11.60
N ILE A 302 -15.53 -15.00 -10.83
CA ILE A 302 -16.09 -14.72 -9.50
C ILE A 302 -17.26 -13.71 -9.51
N GLY A 303 -17.41 -12.93 -10.59
CA GLY A 303 -18.50 -11.96 -10.71
C GLY A 303 -18.46 -10.79 -9.71
N PRO A 304 -19.43 -9.85 -9.81
CA PRO A 304 -19.57 -8.73 -8.87
C PRO A 304 -19.85 -9.19 -7.43
N GLN A 305 -20.61 -10.28 -7.26
CA GLN A 305 -20.86 -10.86 -5.94
C GLN A 305 -19.57 -11.37 -5.27
N GLY A 306 -18.76 -12.14 -6.01
CA GLY A 306 -17.48 -12.65 -5.50
C GLY A 306 -16.51 -11.51 -5.17
N PHE A 307 -16.46 -10.49 -6.03
CA PHE A 307 -15.65 -9.30 -5.79
C PHE A 307 -16.07 -8.52 -4.54
N LEU A 308 -17.37 -8.26 -4.35
CA LEU A 308 -17.87 -7.57 -3.16
C LEU A 308 -17.52 -8.35 -1.87
N ARG A 309 -17.69 -9.68 -1.87
CA ARG A 309 -17.27 -10.53 -0.75
C ARG A 309 -15.78 -10.43 -0.48
N HIS A 310 -14.96 -10.41 -1.54
CA HIS A 310 -13.51 -10.30 -1.43
C HIS A 310 -13.08 -8.98 -0.79
N ILE A 311 -13.56 -7.83 -1.29
CA ILE A 311 -13.18 -6.52 -0.76
C ILE A 311 -13.72 -6.27 0.66
N VAL A 312 -14.88 -6.84 0.99
CA VAL A 312 -15.44 -6.81 2.36
C VAL A 312 -14.55 -7.61 3.31
N ALA A 313 -14.17 -8.83 2.93
CA ALA A 313 -13.27 -9.65 3.72
C ALA A 313 -11.90 -8.98 3.91
N GLU A 314 -11.35 -8.37 2.85
CA GLU A 314 -10.11 -7.59 2.88
C GLU A 314 -10.21 -6.43 3.87
N GLY A 315 -11.24 -5.58 3.75
CA GLY A 315 -11.38 -4.39 4.59
C GLY A 315 -11.52 -4.74 6.08
N ILE A 316 -12.27 -5.80 6.41
CA ILE A 316 -12.40 -6.31 7.77
C ILE A 316 -11.06 -6.85 8.27
N ALA A 317 -10.37 -7.67 7.47
CA ALA A 317 -9.11 -8.28 7.87
C ALA A 317 -7.99 -7.23 8.05
N ARG A 318 -7.90 -6.26 7.14
CA ARG A 318 -6.98 -5.11 7.23
C ARG A 318 -7.27 -4.27 8.47
N HIS A 319 -8.53 -3.96 8.73
CA HIS A 319 -8.92 -3.23 9.94
C HIS A 319 -8.52 -4.00 11.22
N ARG A 320 -8.74 -5.31 11.27
CA ARG A 320 -8.31 -6.17 12.39
C ARG A 320 -6.79 -6.18 12.58
N ARG A 321 -6.01 -6.28 11.50
CA ARG A 321 -4.53 -6.22 11.54
C ARG A 321 -4.02 -4.88 12.06
N LYS A 322 -4.72 -3.78 11.76
CA LYS A 322 -4.35 -2.42 12.22
C LYS A 322 -4.55 -2.22 13.73
N GLN A 323 -5.38 -3.02 14.40
CA GLN A 323 -5.66 -2.83 15.81
C GLN A 323 -4.42 -3.16 16.67
N LYS A 324 -3.97 -2.18 17.46
CA LYS A 324 -2.87 -2.37 18.41
C LYS A 324 -3.27 -3.45 19.41
N LYS A 325 -2.36 -4.40 19.67
CA LYS A 325 -2.54 -5.46 20.67
C LYS A 325 -2.35 -4.95 22.11
N TYR A 326 -2.05 -3.66 22.27
CA TYR A 326 -1.74 -3.02 23.54
C TYR A 326 -2.28 -1.58 23.61
N HIS A 327 -2.36 -1.06 24.84
CA HIS A 327 -2.62 0.34 25.13
C HIS A 327 -1.48 0.94 25.96
N VAL A 328 -1.13 2.19 25.70
CA VAL A 328 -0.18 2.94 26.52
C VAL A 328 -0.91 3.52 27.73
N LYS A 329 -0.39 3.32 28.94
CA LYS A 329 -0.93 3.89 30.20
C LYS A 329 0.21 4.22 31.16
N GLY A 330 -0.06 5.02 32.19
CA GLY A 330 0.90 5.21 33.28
C GLY A 330 1.28 3.87 33.91
N SER A 331 2.54 3.73 34.32
CA SER A 331 3.06 2.50 34.92
C SER A 331 3.57 2.75 36.33
N PRO A 332 3.28 1.83 37.28
CA PRO A 332 3.88 1.86 38.61
C PRO A 332 5.37 1.44 38.60
N ILE A 333 5.86 0.81 37.53
CA ILE A 333 7.28 0.46 37.39
C ILE A 333 8.08 1.73 37.07
N SER A 334 7.70 2.43 36.00
CA SER A 334 8.30 3.70 35.61
C SER A 334 7.44 4.42 34.57
N GLY A 335 7.06 5.68 34.85
CA GLY A 335 6.43 6.59 33.89
C GLY A 335 5.22 5.99 33.16
N TYR A 336 5.43 5.49 31.94
CA TYR A 336 4.43 4.86 31.09
C TYR A 336 4.88 3.46 30.65
N GLY A 337 3.92 2.56 30.50
CA GLY A 337 4.12 1.22 29.94
C GLY A 337 3.04 0.90 28.92
N ILE A 338 3.22 -0.20 28.19
CA ILE A 338 2.19 -0.78 27.35
C ILE A 338 1.55 -1.98 28.04
N TYR A 339 0.24 -2.10 27.92
CA TYR A 339 -0.57 -3.11 28.57
C TYR A 339 -1.37 -3.89 27.54
N ALA A 340 -1.48 -5.20 27.70
CA ALA A 340 -2.20 -6.06 26.78
C ALA A 340 -3.67 -5.59 26.63
N ALA A 341 -4.10 -5.31 25.40
CA ALA A 341 -5.48 -4.92 25.11
C ALA A 341 -6.44 -6.13 25.12
N ARG A 342 -5.89 -7.32 24.94
CA ARG A 342 -6.58 -8.61 24.94
C ARG A 342 -5.64 -9.70 25.45
N ALA A 343 -6.15 -10.93 25.55
CA ALA A 343 -5.30 -12.09 25.80
C ALA A 343 -4.32 -12.28 24.62
N ILE A 344 -3.07 -12.59 24.93
CA ILE A 344 -1.99 -12.81 23.96
C ILE A 344 -1.44 -14.22 24.18
N ALA A 345 -1.37 -15.01 23.10
CA ALA A 345 -0.90 -16.38 23.18
C ALA A 345 0.63 -16.45 23.29
N PRO A 346 1.21 -17.51 23.90
CA PRO A 346 2.65 -17.74 23.86
C PRO A 346 3.17 -17.74 22.42
N GLY A 347 4.28 -17.05 22.17
CA GLY A 347 4.90 -16.95 20.85
C GLY A 347 4.17 -16.04 19.86
N GLU A 348 3.08 -15.38 20.26
CA GLU A 348 2.39 -14.41 19.40
C GLU A 348 3.23 -13.13 19.26
N SER A 349 3.35 -12.59 18.03
CA SER A 349 3.95 -11.26 17.81
C SER A 349 3.04 -10.19 18.45
N ILE A 350 3.63 -9.28 19.23
CA ILE A 350 2.94 -8.17 19.88
C ILE A 350 3.17 -6.89 19.09
N PHE A 351 4.41 -6.71 18.66
CA PHE A 351 4.88 -5.56 17.91
C PHE A 351 5.78 -6.06 16.78
N ASP A 352 5.39 -5.75 15.55
CA ASP A 352 6.26 -5.94 14.41
C ASP A 352 7.16 -4.68 14.32
N GLY A 353 8.46 -4.85 14.40
CA GLY A 353 9.49 -3.82 14.21
C GLY A 353 10.30 -4.01 12.94
N GLU A 354 10.26 -5.21 12.35
CA GLU A 354 10.79 -5.47 11.01
C GLU A 354 9.98 -4.69 9.96
N ASP A 355 10.66 -4.24 8.90
CA ASP A 355 10.05 -3.52 7.77
C ASP A 355 9.25 -2.25 8.16
N ARG A 356 9.66 -1.59 9.26
CA ARG A 356 9.04 -0.34 9.73
C ARG A 356 10.01 0.82 9.69
N ALA A 357 9.44 2.00 9.47
CA ALA A 357 10.16 3.25 9.65
C ALA A 357 10.66 3.35 11.09
N GLN A 358 11.95 3.62 11.23
CA GLN A 358 12.66 3.75 12.49
C GLN A 358 13.76 4.78 12.33
N ARG A 359 14.23 5.35 13.44
CA ARG A 359 15.38 6.26 13.40
C ARG A 359 16.66 5.46 13.57
N ILE A 360 17.44 5.33 12.51
CA ILE A 360 18.77 4.72 12.56
C ILE A 360 19.82 5.83 12.69
N VAL A 361 20.73 5.70 13.66
CA VAL A 361 21.78 6.68 13.92
C VAL A 361 23.11 5.99 14.20
N THR A 362 24.21 6.69 13.92
CA THR A 362 25.54 6.28 14.37
C THR A 362 25.92 6.98 15.66
N ARG A 363 26.71 6.31 16.50
CA ARG A 363 27.22 6.89 17.75
C ARG A 363 27.99 8.19 17.52
N SER A 364 28.81 8.24 16.47
CA SER A 364 29.61 9.42 16.10
C SER A 364 28.75 10.61 15.70
N PHE A 365 27.64 10.37 15.00
CA PHE A 365 26.69 11.42 14.64
C PHE A 365 26.03 12.02 15.89
N VAL A 366 25.57 11.16 16.80
CA VAL A 366 24.97 11.58 18.08
C VAL A 366 25.94 12.44 18.88
N ALA A 367 27.19 11.98 19.06
CA ALA A 367 28.19 12.71 19.84
C ALA A 367 28.53 14.10 19.27
N ARG A 368 28.53 14.26 17.94
CA ARG A 368 28.92 15.51 17.26
C ARG A 368 27.78 16.50 17.06
N HIS A 369 26.56 16.02 16.90
CA HIS A 369 25.45 16.84 16.41
C HIS A 369 24.28 16.96 17.37
N TRP A 370 24.18 16.11 18.40
CA TRP A 370 23.04 16.14 19.32
C TRP A 370 23.34 16.98 20.55
N THR A 371 22.31 17.68 21.04
CA THR A 371 22.38 18.42 22.29
C THR A 371 22.56 17.47 23.48
N PRO A 372 23.03 17.95 24.65
CA PRO A 372 23.16 17.12 25.85
C PRO A 372 21.87 16.38 26.23
N ALA A 373 20.70 17.04 26.09
CA ALA A 373 19.40 16.42 26.36
C ALA A 373 19.04 15.30 25.36
N GLN A 374 19.39 15.47 24.09
CA GLN A 374 19.19 14.42 23.08
C GLN A 374 20.14 13.24 23.30
N GLN A 375 21.37 13.50 23.71
CA GLN A 375 22.32 12.44 24.06
C GLN A 375 21.88 11.66 25.31
N GLU A 376 21.19 12.31 26.25
CA GLU A 376 20.55 11.63 27.39
C GLU A 376 19.43 10.70 26.93
N LEU A 377 18.54 11.17 26.05
CA LEU A 377 17.50 10.32 25.45
C LEU A 377 18.09 9.15 24.67
N PHE A 378 19.21 9.37 23.97
CA PHE A 378 19.95 8.30 23.29
C PHE A 378 20.39 7.21 24.27
N ARG A 379 21.02 7.59 25.40
CA ARG A 379 21.47 6.62 26.41
C ARG A 379 20.32 5.78 26.99
N HIS A 380 19.14 6.38 27.14
CA HIS A 380 17.99 5.70 27.74
C HIS A 380 17.19 4.81 26.78
N TYR A 381 17.07 5.20 25.51
CA TYR A 381 16.10 4.59 24.59
C TYR A 381 16.70 3.99 23.32
N ALA A 382 17.98 4.23 23.03
CA ALA A 382 18.59 3.70 21.81
C ALA A 382 18.91 2.22 21.96
N TYR A 383 18.48 1.43 20.98
CA TYR A 383 18.72 -0.01 20.92
C TYR A 383 19.90 -0.31 19.97
N PRO A 384 20.92 -1.07 20.40
CA PRO A 384 22.11 -1.32 19.58
C PRO A 384 21.85 -2.33 18.47
N LEU A 385 21.83 -1.87 17.21
CA LEU A 385 21.81 -2.77 16.05
C LEU A 385 23.18 -3.45 15.90
N SER A 386 24.25 -2.66 16.05
CA SER A 386 25.65 -3.09 16.09
C SER A 386 26.42 -2.24 17.10
N ARG A 387 27.75 -2.36 17.16
CA ARG A 387 28.57 -1.52 18.05
C ARG A 387 28.44 -0.02 17.76
N GLU A 388 28.31 0.37 16.50
CA GLU A 388 28.31 1.79 16.10
C GLU A 388 26.94 2.30 15.65
N VAL A 389 26.01 1.40 15.35
CA VAL A 389 24.70 1.74 14.76
C VAL A 389 23.59 1.37 15.73
N PHE A 390 22.69 2.33 15.95
CA PHE A 390 21.61 2.23 16.91
C PHE A 390 20.29 2.61 16.26
N ILE A 391 19.21 2.10 16.84
CA ILE A 391 17.84 2.43 16.46
C ILE A 391 17.13 3.13 17.61
N LEU A 392 16.30 4.12 17.29
CA LEU A 392 15.42 4.81 18.22
C LEU A 392 13.99 4.82 17.66
N TRP A 393 13.04 5.09 18.55
CA TRP A 393 11.64 5.31 18.19
C TRP A 393 11.49 6.37 17.09
N ASP A 394 10.40 6.26 16.33
CA ASP A 394 10.01 7.23 15.32
C ASP A 394 9.94 8.68 15.88
N LYS A 395 10.00 9.67 15.00
CA LYS A 395 9.74 11.07 15.42
C LYS A 395 8.27 11.29 15.78
N ASP A 396 7.35 10.48 15.28
CA ASP A 396 5.93 10.49 15.63
C ASP A 396 5.67 9.81 16.99
N PRO A 397 5.26 10.56 18.03
CA PRO A 397 4.95 9.98 19.34
C PRO A 397 3.78 9.00 19.34
N ALA A 398 2.87 9.07 18.35
CA ALA A 398 1.75 8.13 18.25
C ALA A 398 2.20 6.69 17.89
N ALA A 399 3.43 6.56 17.37
CA ALA A 399 4.08 5.28 17.07
C ALA A 399 4.86 4.71 18.26
N TRP A 400 5.05 5.46 19.35
CA TRP A 400 5.85 5.01 20.50
C TRP A 400 5.17 3.88 21.28
N ALA A 401 6.00 2.98 21.81
CA ALA A 401 5.58 1.82 22.58
C ALA A 401 6.51 1.61 23.78
N PRO A 402 6.42 2.46 24.82
CA PRO A 402 7.28 2.35 26.00
C PRO A 402 7.01 1.03 26.70
N GLN A 403 8.02 0.18 26.79
CA GLN A 403 7.96 -1.11 27.47
C GLN A 403 8.91 -1.08 28.64
N ASN A 404 8.41 -1.34 29.84
CA ASN A 404 9.23 -1.28 31.04
C ASN A 404 10.05 -2.55 31.26
N HIS A 405 11.11 -2.40 32.06
CA HIS A 405 11.93 -3.52 32.48
C HIS A 405 11.21 -4.42 33.50
N SER A 406 11.32 -5.74 33.33
CA SER A 406 11.10 -6.72 34.39
C SER A 406 12.21 -7.76 34.41
N CYS A 407 12.63 -8.19 35.61
CA CYS A 407 13.55 -9.33 35.76
C CYS A 407 12.89 -10.67 35.41
N ASN A 408 11.55 -10.69 35.34
CA ASN A 408 10.75 -11.82 34.87
C ASN A 408 9.80 -11.32 33.77
N PRO A 409 10.34 -11.04 32.56
CA PRO A 409 9.57 -10.41 31.50
C PRO A 409 8.57 -11.39 30.89
N ASN A 410 7.45 -10.86 30.43
CA ASN A 410 6.46 -11.62 29.66
C ASN A 410 6.63 -11.45 28.14
N THR A 411 7.50 -10.53 27.68
CA THR A 411 7.85 -10.35 26.27
C THR A 411 9.36 -10.47 26.02
N GLU A 412 9.74 -10.70 24.77
CA GLU A 412 11.12 -10.73 24.32
C GLU A 412 11.27 -10.22 22.89
N TYR A 413 12.46 -9.70 22.56
CA TYR A 413 12.81 -9.34 21.19
C TYR A 413 13.33 -10.54 20.40
N ARG A 414 12.79 -10.74 19.19
CA ARG A 414 13.35 -11.62 18.16
C ARG A 414 13.55 -10.80 16.89
N GLY A 415 14.81 -10.55 16.55
CA GLY A 415 15.18 -9.48 15.61
C GLY A 415 14.75 -8.12 16.18
N LEU A 416 13.94 -7.41 15.41
CA LEU A 416 13.30 -6.16 15.77
C LEU A 416 11.83 -6.32 16.21
N ASN A 417 11.29 -7.53 16.13
CA ASN A 417 9.93 -7.85 16.56
C ASN A 417 9.88 -8.21 18.05
N VAL A 418 8.74 -7.98 18.70
CA VAL A 418 8.49 -8.35 20.09
C VAL A 418 7.47 -9.47 20.14
N TYR A 419 7.79 -10.54 20.85
CA TYR A 419 6.95 -11.73 21.00
C TYR A 419 6.60 -11.99 22.47
N ALA A 420 5.46 -12.61 22.69
CA ALA A 420 5.07 -13.10 24.01
C ALA A 420 5.89 -14.34 24.40
N ARG A 421 6.46 -14.35 25.60
CA ARG A 421 7.19 -15.51 26.16
C ARG A 421 6.28 -16.56 26.75
N ARG A 422 5.09 -16.13 27.17
CA ARG A 422 4.04 -16.95 27.78
C ARG A 422 2.67 -16.37 27.43
N ALA A 423 1.62 -17.01 27.91
CA ALA A 423 0.29 -16.42 27.85
C ALA A 423 0.27 -15.13 28.69
N ILE A 424 -0.35 -14.09 28.15
CA ILE A 424 -0.47 -12.77 28.80
C ILE A 424 -1.95 -12.42 28.92
N ALA A 425 -2.37 -12.04 30.13
CA ALA A 425 -3.76 -11.69 30.40
C ALA A 425 -4.08 -10.26 29.91
N PRO A 426 -5.35 -9.97 29.53
CA PRO A 426 -5.77 -8.60 29.27
C PRO A 426 -5.47 -7.68 30.45
N GLY A 427 -4.91 -6.51 30.19
CA GLY A 427 -4.55 -5.52 31.20
C GLY A 427 -3.22 -5.78 31.92
N GLU A 428 -2.52 -6.87 31.62
CA GLU A 428 -1.17 -7.12 32.13
C GLU A 428 -0.14 -6.21 31.43
N GLU A 429 0.82 -5.66 32.17
CA GLU A 429 1.89 -4.83 31.59
C GLU A 429 2.86 -5.70 30.79
N LEU A 430 3.14 -5.30 29.54
CA LEU A 430 4.11 -5.98 28.69
C LEU A 430 5.50 -5.48 29.02
N THR A 431 6.35 -6.37 29.52
CA THR A 431 7.66 -6.03 30.09
C THR A 431 8.76 -6.83 29.44
N LEU A 432 9.93 -6.18 29.32
CA LEU A 432 11.14 -6.73 28.69
C LEU A 432 12.25 -6.90 29.71
N ASP A 433 13.17 -7.82 29.46
CA ASP A 433 14.45 -7.84 30.17
C ASP A 433 15.50 -7.03 29.39
N TYR A 434 15.72 -5.80 29.81
CA TYR A 434 16.73 -4.91 29.23
C TYR A 434 18.15 -5.51 29.24
N ALA A 435 18.50 -6.37 30.19
CA ALA A 435 19.82 -7.01 30.20
C ALA A 435 20.02 -7.97 29.02
N THR A 436 18.94 -8.61 28.57
CA THR A 436 18.92 -9.52 27.41
C THR A 436 18.73 -8.78 26.08
N MET A 437 18.24 -7.54 26.14
CA MET A 437 17.96 -6.71 24.96
C MET A 437 19.15 -5.79 24.63
N MET A 438 19.79 -5.21 25.64
CA MET A 438 20.86 -4.23 25.47
C MET A 438 22.26 -4.85 25.58
N ASP A 439 23.25 -4.18 25.00
CA ASP A 439 24.66 -4.50 25.18
C ASP A 439 25.30 -3.70 26.33
N ASP A 440 26.61 -3.84 26.51
CA ASP A 440 27.40 -3.15 27.55
C ASP A 440 27.44 -1.62 27.43
N THR A 441 26.77 -1.04 26.43
CA THR A 441 26.57 0.40 26.32
C THR A 441 25.39 0.91 27.17
N LEU A 442 24.52 0.01 27.66
CA LEU A 442 23.44 0.36 28.57
C LEU A 442 24.00 0.94 29.88
N GLU A 443 23.56 2.14 30.23
CA GLU A 443 23.85 2.73 31.53
C GLU A 443 23.15 1.92 32.65
N PRO A 444 23.91 1.39 33.63
CA PRO A 444 23.33 0.61 34.70
C PRO A 444 22.33 1.40 35.55
N PHE A 445 21.22 0.77 35.92
CA PHE A 445 20.20 1.41 36.76
C PHE A 445 19.67 0.48 37.86
N ALA A 446 19.17 1.07 38.94
CA ALA A 446 18.51 0.33 40.01
C ALA A 446 17.12 -0.15 39.55
N CYS A 447 16.87 -1.46 39.65
CA CYS A 447 15.65 -2.09 39.21
C CYS A 447 14.50 -1.85 40.20
N GLN A 448 13.35 -1.44 39.67
CA GLN A 448 12.11 -1.21 40.44
C GLN A 448 10.97 -2.11 39.96
N CYS A 449 11.27 -3.24 39.32
CA CYS A 449 10.25 -4.09 38.68
C CYS A 449 9.30 -4.80 39.67
N GLY A 450 9.65 -4.86 40.95
CA GLY A 450 8.82 -5.49 41.98
C GLY A 450 8.76 -7.02 41.94
N ASP A 451 9.46 -7.68 41.02
CA ASP A 451 9.48 -9.14 40.95
C ASP A 451 10.25 -9.76 42.15
N PRO A 452 9.77 -10.87 42.74
CA PRO A 452 10.46 -11.52 43.86
C PRO A 452 11.89 -11.99 43.56
N ALA A 453 12.21 -12.27 42.29
CA ALA A 453 13.54 -12.64 41.81
C ALA A 453 14.29 -11.44 41.18
N CYS A 454 13.99 -10.21 41.61
CA CYS A 454 14.63 -8.99 41.11
C CYS A 454 16.16 -9.02 41.32
N ARG A 455 16.91 -8.67 40.27
CA ARG A 455 18.38 -8.58 40.28
C ARG A 455 18.93 -7.34 40.99
N GLY A 456 18.07 -6.40 41.38
CA GLY A 456 18.44 -5.16 42.06
C GLY A 456 19.10 -4.11 41.16
N VAL A 457 20.13 -4.47 40.39
CA VAL A 457 20.77 -3.58 39.41
C VAL A 457 20.79 -4.25 38.04
N ILE A 458 20.36 -3.51 37.02
CA ILE A 458 20.33 -3.98 35.64
C ILE A 458 21.52 -3.43 34.88
N ARG A 459 22.18 -4.30 34.11
CA ARG A 459 23.32 -3.99 33.24
C ARG A 459 23.09 -4.70 31.91
N GLY A 460 23.56 -4.12 30.82
CA GLY A 460 23.51 -4.79 29.53
C GLY A 460 24.57 -5.89 29.40
N THR A 461 24.42 -6.74 28.39
CA THR A 461 25.26 -7.92 28.19
C THR A 461 26.36 -7.62 27.15
N THR A 462 27.63 -7.82 27.47
CA THR A 462 28.73 -7.56 26.52
C THR A 462 28.53 -8.34 25.22
N GLY A 463 28.64 -7.64 24.08
CA GLY A 463 28.47 -8.23 22.76
C GLY A 463 27.03 -8.57 22.37
N ASN A 464 26.03 -8.07 23.09
CA ASN A 464 24.62 -8.37 22.86
C ASN A 464 23.92 -7.34 21.95
N THR A 465 24.47 -7.13 20.76
CA THR A 465 23.83 -6.30 19.71
C THR A 465 22.82 -7.13 18.92
N VAL A 466 21.91 -6.50 18.15
CA VAL A 466 21.02 -7.25 17.23
C VAL A 466 21.85 -8.12 16.29
N THR A 467 22.90 -7.57 15.67
CA THR A 467 23.80 -8.32 14.78
C THR A 467 24.36 -9.57 15.46
N ALA A 468 24.84 -9.45 16.70
CA ALA A 468 25.42 -10.58 17.41
C ALA A 468 24.38 -11.65 17.77
N ARG A 469 23.17 -11.24 18.19
CA ARG A 469 22.07 -12.17 18.47
C ARG A 469 21.62 -12.93 17.23
N GLU A 470 21.49 -12.26 16.08
CA GLU A 470 21.09 -12.92 14.83
C GLU A 470 22.18 -13.86 14.32
N ALA A 471 23.46 -13.48 14.43
CA ALA A 471 24.57 -14.37 14.09
C ALA A 471 24.58 -15.65 14.95
N ALA A 472 24.37 -15.53 16.26
CA ALA A 472 24.30 -16.67 17.16
C ALA A 472 23.09 -17.58 16.85
N ARG A 473 21.93 -17.00 16.50
CA ARG A 473 20.74 -17.77 16.08
C ARG A 473 20.98 -18.53 14.78
N ALA A 474 21.61 -17.90 13.79
CA ALA A 474 21.96 -18.55 12.53
C ALA A 474 22.92 -19.74 12.75
N ALA A 475 23.92 -19.58 13.62
CA ALA A 475 24.85 -20.66 13.98
C ALA A 475 24.12 -21.83 14.68
N GLY A 476 23.25 -21.54 15.66
CA GLY A 476 22.47 -22.57 16.36
C GLY A 476 21.46 -23.29 15.44
N ALA A 477 20.90 -22.60 14.45
CA ALA A 477 20.05 -23.23 13.44
C ALA A 477 20.85 -24.18 12.52
N ALA A 478 22.07 -23.80 12.15
CA ALA A 478 22.97 -24.65 11.37
C ALA A 478 23.42 -25.90 12.14
N GLU A 479 23.71 -25.76 13.44
CA GLU A 479 24.04 -26.89 14.32
C GLU A 479 22.85 -27.86 14.47
N ASN A 480 21.63 -27.35 14.64
CA ASN A 480 20.41 -28.18 14.71
C ASN A 480 20.05 -28.85 13.37
N ALA A 481 20.28 -28.18 12.24
CA ALA A 481 20.10 -28.77 10.90
C ALA A 481 21.16 -29.85 10.61
N GLY A 482 22.40 -29.65 11.06
CA GLY A 482 23.47 -30.65 10.99
C GLY A 482 23.23 -31.87 11.89
N ALA A 483 22.66 -31.65 13.08
CA ALA A 483 22.29 -32.73 14.01
C ALA A 483 21.10 -33.57 13.49
N ASN A 484 20.10 -32.95 12.87
CA ASN A 484 18.98 -33.65 12.23
C ASN A 484 19.34 -34.30 10.87
N GLY A 485 20.45 -33.89 10.24
CA GLY A 485 21.00 -34.52 9.03
C GLY A 485 21.91 -35.72 9.29
N ALA A 486 22.22 -36.04 10.57
CA ALA A 486 23.14 -37.11 10.94
C ALA A 486 22.46 -38.45 11.31
N THR A 487 21.15 -38.60 11.03
CA THR A 487 20.39 -39.84 11.30
C THR A 487 19.71 -40.39 10.06
N ASP A 488 20.39 -40.41 8.92
CA ASP A 488 20.17 -41.44 7.89
C ASP A 488 21.23 -41.27 6.80
N VAL A 489 22.25 -42.13 6.78
CA VAL A 489 22.82 -42.78 5.58
C VAL A 489 23.87 -43.78 6.09
N THR A 490 23.45 -45.00 6.42
CA THR A 490 24.32 -46.18 6.20
C THR A 490 23.59 -47.12 5.26
N GLY A 491 24.11 -47.23 4.03
CA GLY A 491 23.65 -48.20 3.06
C GLY A 491 23.25 -47.56 1.73
N VAL A 492 24.22 -47.38 0.83
CA VAL A 492 24.38 -48.20 -0.38
C VAL A 492 25.39 -47.49 -1.28
N ALA A 493 26.52 -48.16 -1.51
CA ALA A 493 27.49 -47.80 -2.51
C ALA A 493 26.96 -48.12 -3.92
N GLY A 494 27.18 -47.21 -4.87
CA GLY A 494 26.91 -47.43 -6.29
C GLY A 494 27.45 -46.26 -7.12
N ALA A 495 28.34 -46.57 -8.06
CA ALA A 495 29.33 -45.67 -8.66
C ALA A 495 28.87 -44.92 -9.94
N ASN A 496 29.73 -43.96 -10.33
CA ASN A 496 29.88 -43.29 -11.65
C ASN A 496 28.90 -42.15 -11.96
N GLY A 497 29.28 -40.98 -12.49
CA GLY A 497 30.57 -40.47 -12.95
C GLY A 497 30.37 -39.11 -13.68
N ALA A 498 31.11 -38.10 -13.23
CA ALA A 498 31.73 -36.97 -13.94
C ALA A 498 30.97 -36.01 -14.90
N THR A 499 31.41 -34.74 -14.76
CA THR A 499 31.35 -33.56 -15.66
C THR A 499 30.06 -32.73 -15.59
N GLY A 500 30.06 -31.40 -15.45
CA GLY A 500 31.10 -30.38 -15.37
C GLY A 500 30.45 -28.99 -15.58
N ALA A 501 31.18 -27.93 -15.19
CA ALA A 501 30.99 -26.52 -15.56
C ALA A 501 30.06 -25.63 -14.71
N THR A 502 30.76 -24.90 -13.83
CA THR A 502 30.50 -23.62 -13.19
C THR A 502 30.12 -22.47 -14.15
N GLY A 503 29.31 -21.53 -13.67
CA GLY A 503 29.11 -20.23 -14.32
C GLY A 503 28.32 -19.24 -13.47
N ALA A 504 28.95 -18.70 -12.42
CA ALA A 504 28.43 -17.56 -11.68
C ALA A 504 28.68 -16.28 -12.49
N GLY A 505 27.60 -15.62 -12.91
CA GLY A 505 27.64 -14.32 -13.59
C GLY A 505 27.46 -13.17 -12.60
N THR A 506 28.55 -12.50 -12.26
CA THR A 506 28.56 -11.18 -11.61
C THR A 506 28.02 -10.12 -12.57
N MET A 507 26.94 -9.42 -12.19
CA MET A 507 26.47 -8.22 -12.88
C MET A 507 27.39 -7.03 -12.56
N ASP A 508 28.07 -6.54 -13.59
CA ASP A 508 28.83 -5.30 -13.59
C ASP A 508 27.87 -4.13 -13.87
N LYS A 509 27.86 -3.14 -12.96
CA LYS A 509 27.14 -1.87 -13.13
C LYS A 509 28.05 -0.94 -13.92
N GLN A 510 27.75 -0.72 -15.21
CA GLN A 510 28.27 0.42 -15.93
C GLN A 510 27.15 1.25 -16.57
N THR A 511 27.07 2.46 -16.03
CA THR A 511 26.56 3.71 -16.61
C THR A 511 26.56 3.77 -18.14
N LYS A 512 25.39 4.09 -18.71
CA LYS A 512 25.20 5.20 -19.65
C LYS A 512 23.73 5.60 -19.70
#